data_AF-A0A2E5KH77-F1
#
_entry.id   AF-A0A2E5KH77-F1
#
_cell.length_a   1.000
_cell.length_b   1.000
_cell.length_c   1.000
_cell.angle_alpha   90.00
_cell.angle_beta   90.00
_cell.angle_gamma   90.00
#
_symmetry.space_group_name_H-M   'P 1'
#
loop_
_entity.id
_entity.type
_entity.pdbx_description
1 polymer ?
#
loop_
_entity_poly.entity_id
_entity_poly.type
_entity_poly.pdbx_seq_one_letter_code
_entity_poly.pdbx_strand_id
1 'polypeptide(L)'
;MSDISITIKHEDTIIDFKGTPDEVLRSVNEFLIKSLPRIELAQKIMVNYSLEDILSKFHNLIKITPEGPRMWINSKKLSDREKIALQLLAYHTGFLAGKTSHSFLSIADLSELTNLNPKSVSSRLSELQKFCYVNKDNFNKKIMFKITTQGINWLEITLEKEM
;
A
#
# COMPACT_ATOMS: atom_id res chain seq x y z
N MET A 1 16.47 39.95 24.20
CA MET A 1 16.38 38.52 24.56
C MET A 1 16.93 37.72 23.40
N SER A 2 17.75 36.71 23.66
CA SER A 2 18.31 35.84 22.61
C SER A 2 17.34 34.69 22.36
N ASP A 3 16.70 34.69 21.20
CA ASP A 3 15.87 33.57 20.78
C ASP A 3 16.75 32.39 20.38
N ILE A 4 16.29 31.19 20.73
CA ILE A 4 16.90 29.92 20.33
C ILE A 4 15.92 29.19 19.41
N SER A 5 16.46 28.49 18.41
CA SER A 5 15.69 27.58 17.56
C SER A 5 16.26 26.17 17.64
N ILE A 6 15.39 25.18 17.81
CA ILE A 6 15.73 23.76 17.83
C ILE A 6 14.82 23.03 16.83
N THR A 7 15.44 22.21 15.97
CA THR A 7 14.74 21.29 15.08
C THR A 7 14.93 19.87 15.58
N ILE A 8 13.83 19.15 15.79
CA ILE A 8 13.85 17.72 16.10
C ILE A 8 13.34 16.96 14.88
N LYS A 9 14.15 15.99 14.42
CA LYS A 9 13.79 15.08 13.33
C LYS A 9 13.74 13.65 13.86
N HIS A 10 12.57 13.01 13.73
CA HIS A 10 12.35 11.62 14.09
C HIS A 10 11.49 10.94 13.03
N GLU A 11 12.08 9.98 12.30
CA GLU A 11 11.48 9.35 11.12
C GLU A 11 10.86 10.38 10.16
N ASP A 12 9.54 10.35 9.97
CA ASP A 12 8.78 11.25 9.09
C ASP A 12 8.35 12.56 9.76
N THR A 13 8.67 12.76 11.05
CA THR A 13 8.29 13.95 11.81
C THR A 13 9.45 14.94 11.90
N ILE A 14 9.24 16.16 11.41
CA ILE A 14 10.14 17.31 11.59
C ILE A 14 9.36 18.38 12.34
N ILE A 15 9.87 18.81 13.49
CA ILE A 15 9.27 19.87 14.29
C ILE A 15 10.32 20.90 14.66
N ASP A 16 9.96 22.17 14.45
CA ASP A 16 10.78 23.32 14.81
C ASP A 16 10.19 24.02 16.03
N PHE A 17 11.03 24.24 17.03
CA PHE A 17 10.75 25.05 18.20
C PHE A 17 11.57 26.33 18.12
N LYS A 18 10.94 27.50 18.29
CA LYS A 18 11.62 28.79 18.32
C LYS A 18 11.02 29.68 19.39
N GLY A 19 11.88 30.31 20.21
CA GLY A 19 11.45 31.19 21.29
C GLY A 19 12.56 31.46 22.29
N THR A 20 12.20 31.87 23.51
CA THR A 20 13.18 32.04 24.58
C THR A 20 13.75 30.70 25.05
N PRO A 21 14.94 30.66 25.68
CA PRO A 21 15.55 29.41 26.13
C PRO A 21 14.63 28.56 27.01
N ASP A 22 13.91 29.17 27.95
CA ASP A 22 13.01 28.47 28.88
C ASP A 22 11.76 27.90 28.16
N GLU A 23 11.20 28.64 27.21
CA GLU A 23 10.06 28.19 26.41
C GLU A 23 10.45 27.01 25.53
N VAL A 24 11.57 27.13 24.82
CA VAL A 24 12.07 26.07 23.93
C VAL A 24 12.39 24.80 24.74
N LEU A 25 13.07 24.93 25.89
CA LEU A 25 13.37 23.79 26.75
C LEU A 25 12.10 23.08 27.23
N ARG A 26 11.08 23.84 27.66
CA ARG A 26 9.80 23.27 28.10
C ARG A 26 9.11 22.53 26.95
N SER A 27 9.00 23.15 25.79
CA SER A 27 8.33 22.55 24.62
C SER A 27 9.04 21.30 24.11
N VAL A 28 10.38 21.30 24.09
CA VAL A 28 11.18 20.11 23.74
C VAL A 28 10.95 18.97 24.74
N ASN A 29 11.00 19.26 26.04
CA ASN A 29 10.75 18.24 27.06
C ASN A 29 9.33 17.66 26.98
N GLU A 30 8.31 18.50 26.79
CA GLU A 30 6.95 18.02 26.61
C GLU A 30 6.81 17.15 25.35
N PHE A 31 7.44 17.55 24.25
CA PHE A 31 7.45 16.78 23.01
C PHE A 31 8.09 15.39 23.21
N LEU A 32 9.28 15.33 23.82
CA LEU A 32 10.01 14.08 24.03
C LEU A 32 9.31 13.15 25.02
N ILE A 33 8.69 13.68 26.07
CA ILE A 33 8.06 12.87 27.12
C ILE A 33 6.65 12.43 26.75
N LYS A 34 5.86 13.29 26.08
CA LYS A 34 4.43 13.04 25.85
C LYS A 34 4.12 12.69 24.39
N SER A 35 4.67 13.45 23.45
CA SER A 35 4.27 13.34 22.05
C SER A 35 5.01 12.22 21.33
N LEU A 36 6.32 12.10 21.55
CA LEU A 36 7.16 11.09 20.88
C LEU A 36 6.69 9.65 21.19
N PRO A 37 6.44 9.24 22.44
CA PRO A 37 5.96 7.88 22.72
C PRO A 37 4.60 7.58 22.10
N ARG A 38 3.72 8.60 21.96
CA ARG A 38 2.43 8.44 21.28
C ARG A 38 2.60 8.26 19.78
N ILE A 39 3.53 8.99 19.17
CA ILE A 39 3.90 8.83 17.75
C ILE A 39 4.42 7.41 17.52
N GLU A 40 5.35 6.93 18.34
CA GLU A 40 5.88 5.56 18.24
C GLU A 40 4.80 4.49 18.40
N LEU A 41 3.87 4.66 19.36
CA LEU A 41 2.75 3.73 19.54
C LEU A 41 1.81 3.71 18.32
N ALA A 42 1.54 4.87 17.73
CA ALA A 42 0.73 4.96 16.52
C ALA A 42 1.43 4.28 15.33
N GLN A 43 2.76 4.44 15.22
CA GLN A 43 3.55 3.80 14.17
C GLN A 43 3.53 2.27 14.28
N LYS A 44 3.55 1.70 15.50
CA LYS A 44 3.50 0.23 15.70
C LYS A 44 2.24 -0.45 15.16
N ILE A 45 1.14 0.28 15.01
CA ILE A 45 -0.13 -0.25 14.49
C ILE A 45 -0.41 0.21 13.05
N MET A 46 0.44 1.07 12.50
CA MET A 46 0.32 1.55 11.13
C MET A 46 0.95 0.52 10.20
N VAL A 47 0.12 -0.09 9.35
CA VAL A 47 0.59 -0.99 8.29
C VAL A 47 0.59 -0.22 6.98
N ASN A 48 1.78 0.01 6.44
CA ASN A 48 1.98 0.55 5.11
C ASN A 48 2.93 -0.37 4.35
N TYR A 49 2.68 -0.58 3.07
CA TYR A 49 3.57 -1.35 2.20
C TYR A 49 4.27 -0.37 1.26
N SER A 50 5.56 -0.14 1.49
CA SER A 50 6.39 0.63 0.56
C SER A 50 6.59 -0.15 -0.75
N LEU A 51 7.11 0.54 -1.77
CA LEU A 51 7.49 -0.12 -3.02
C LEU A 51 8.54 -1.20 -2.75
N GLU A 52 9.51 -0.88 -1.89
CA GLU A 52 10.60 -1.77 -1.47
C GLU A 52 10.05 -3.01 -0.77
N ASP A 53 9.08 -2.85 0.15
CA ASP A 53 8.43 -3.98 0.85
C ASP A 53 7.76 -4.92 -0.16
N ILE A 54 6.99 -4.37 -1.10
CA ILE A 54 6.29 -5.15 -2.11
C ILE A 54 7.29 -5.88 -3.02
N LEU A 55 8.34 -5.21 -3.46
CA LEU A 55 9.34 -5.84 -4.34
C LEU A 55 10.10 -6.94 -3.61
N SER A 56 10.48 -6.74 -2.34
CA SER A 56 11.17 -7.77 -1.56
C SER A 56 10.37 -9.09 -1.49
N LYS A 57 9.04 -8.99 -1.36
CA LYS A 57 8.13 -10.14 -1.20
C LYS A 57 7.61 -10.71 -2.52
N PHE A 58 7.30 -9.85 -3.50
CA PHE A 58 6.53 -10.24 -4.68
C PHE A 58 7.31 -10.12 -6.01
N HIS A 59 8.60 -9.78 -6.03
CA HIS A 59 9.36 -9.58 -7.28
C HIS A 59 9.33 -10.76 -8.26
N ASN A 60 9.10 -11.99 -7.79
CA ASN A 60 9.00 -13.19 -8.63
C ASN A 60 7.59 -13.44 -9.19
N LEU A 61 6.58 -12.74 -8.66
CA LEU A 61 5.17 -12.96 -8.95
C LEU A 61 4.52 -11.80 -9.71
N ILE A 62 5.16 -10.62 -9.70
CA ILE A 62 4.73 -9.45 -10.46
C ILE A 62 5.92 -8.84 -11.19
N LYS A 63 5.67 -8.24 -12.36
CA LYS A 63 6.66 -7.48 -13.13
C LYS A 63 6.03 -6.22 -13.71
N ILE A 64 6.86 -5.20 -13.88
CA ILE A 64 6.55 -4.05 -14.74
C ILE A 64 7.18 -4.34 -16.09
N THR A 65 6.34 -4.45 -17.12
CA THR A 65 6.75 -4.75 -18.51
C THR A 65 6.49 -3.54 -19.40
N PRO A 66 7.01 -3.50 -20.64
CA PRO A 66 6.71 -2.43 -21.60
C PRO A 66 5.20 -2.24 -21.85
N GLU A 67 4.42 -3.32 -21.78
CA GLU A 67 2.98 -3.33 -21.95
C GLU A 67 2.22 -3.03 -20.64
N GLY A 68 2.93 -2.77 -19.54
CA GLY A 68 2.37 -2.39 -18.24
C GLY A 68 2.62 -3.40 -17.12
N PRO A 69 2.17 -3.10 -15.88
CA PRO A 69 2.35 -3.98 -14.73
C PRO A 69 1.46 -5.23 -14.84
N ARG A 70 2.04 -6.41 -14.63
CA ARG A 70 1.34 -7.69 -14.75
C ARG A 70 1.80 -8.72 -13.73
N MET A 71 0.93 -9.66 -13.43
CA MET A 71 1.33 -10.92 -12.81
C MET A 71 2.36 -11.62 -13.68
N TRP A 72 3.31 -12.28 -13.04
CA TRP A 72 4.41 -12.98 -13.68
C TRP A 72 4.54 -14.39 -13.13
N ILE A 73 3.77 -15.32 -13.69
CA ILE A 73 3.63 -16.67 -13.16
C ILE A 73 3.82 -17.67 -14.28
N ASN A 74 4.78 -18.59 -14.10
CA ASN A 74 5.10 -19.61 -15.10
C ASN A 74 4.46 -20.97 -14.80
N SER A 75 4.26 -21.34 -13.53
CA SER A 75 3.82 -22.71 -13.15
C SER A 75 2.96 -22.81 -11.89
N LYS A 76 2.86 -21.74 -11.08
CA LYS A 76 2.07 -21.76 -9.84
C LYS A 76 0.58 -21.74 -10.15
N LYS A 77 -0.17 -22.71 -9.60
CA LYS A 77 -1.62 -22.80 -9.78
C LYS A 77 -2.33 -21.89 -8.79
N LEU A 78 -2.63 -20.67 -9.23
CA LEU A 78 -3.40 -19.71 -8.43
C LEU A 78 -4.91 -19.89 -8.60
N SER A 79 -5.65 -19.65 -7.52
CA SER A 79 -7.09 -19.45 -7.55
C SER A 79 -7.46 -18.15 -8.26
N ASP A 80 -8.69 -18.04 -8.76
CA ASP A 80 -9.16 -16.82 -9.43
C ASP A 80 -9.08 -15.58 -8.51
N ARG A 81 -9.24 -15.76 -7.18
CA ARG A 81 -9.09 -14.66 -6.19
C ARG A 81 -7.66 -14.17 -6.11
N GLU A 82 -6.70 -15.11 -6.01
CA GLU A 82 -5.28 -14.78 -5.99
C GLU A 82 -4.86 -14.09 -7.27
N LYS A 83 -5.31 -14.58 -8.45
CA LYS A 83 -5.01 -13.93 -9.73
C LYS A 83 -5.50 -12.48 -9.76
N ILE A 84 -6.75 -12.23 -9.38
CA ILE A 84 -7.31 -10.88 -9.38
C ILE A 84 -6.56 -9.97 -8.41
N ALA A 85 -6.33 -10.43 -7.18
CA ALA A 85 -5.63 -9.65 -6.18
C ALA A 85 -4.17 -9.39 -6.57
N LEU A 86 -3.45 -10.39 -7.10
CA LEU A 86 -2.06 -10.24 -7.52
C LEU A 86 -1.92 -9.31 -8.74
N GLN A 87 -2.90 -9.30 -9.66
CA GLN A 87 -2.92 -8.34 -10.75
C GLN A 87 -3.20 -6.91 -10.25
N LEU A 88 -4.08 -6.74 -9.26
CA LEU A 88 -4.28 -5.45 -8.60
C LEU A 88 -3.02 -4.99 -7.86
N LEU A 89 -2.30 -5.91 -7.22
CA LEU A 89 -1.00 -5.63 -6.59
C LEU A 89 0.02 -5.19 -7.63
N ALA A 90 0.17 -5.91 -8.74
CA ALA A 90 1.08 -5.51 -9.82
C ALA A 90 0.80 -4.08 -10.30
N TYR A 91 -0.47 -3.73 -10.49
CA TYR A 91 -0.87 -2.40 -10.93
C TYR A 91 -0.63 -1.32 -9.86
N HIS A 92 -0.87 -1.64 -8.58
CA HIS A 92 -0.52 -0.78 -7.45
C HIS A 92 0.99 -0.53 -7.37
N THR A 93 1.82 -1.57 -7.57
CA THR A 93 3.29 -1.46 -7.65
C THR A 93 3.72 -0.56 -8.81
N GLY A 94 3.06 -0.69 -9.97
CA GLY A 94 3.30 0.20 -11.11
C GLY A 94 3.00 1.67 -10.79
N PHE A 95 1.94 1.94 -10.04
CA PHE A 95 1.60 3.28 -9.58
C PHE A 95 2.65 3.84 -8.61
N LEU A 96 3.05 3.05 -7.60
CA LEU A 96 4.11 3.45 -6.66
C LEU A 96 5.45 3.71 -7.36
N ALA A 97 5.75 2.96 -8.42
CA ALA A 97 6.94 3.14 -9.25
C ALA A 97 6.82 4.29 -10.29
N GLY A 98 5.70 5.03 -10.30
CA GLY A 98 5.46 6.13 -11.24
C GLY A 98 5.27 5.69 -12.70
N LYS A 99 4.92 4.42 -12.94
CA LYS A 99 4.74 3.84 -14.29
C LYS A 99 3.28 3.86 -14.75
N THR A 100 2.34 4.04 -13.83
CA THR A 100 0.92 4.27 -14.14
C THR A 100 0.43 5.52 -13.42
N SER A 101 -0.58 6.19 -13.98
CA SER A 101 -1.15 7.41 -13.39
C SER A 101 -2.11 7.15 -12.23
N HIS A 102 -2.56 5.90 -12.07
CA HIS A 102 -3.44 5.47 -10.97
C HIS A 102 -3.20 3.99 -10.62
N SER A 103 -3.73 3.57 -9.47
CA SER A 103 -3.64 2.20 -8.96
C SER A 103 -4.91 1.37 -9.14
N PHE A 104 -5.88 1.87 -9.92
CA PHE A 104 -7.17 1.21 -10.12
C PHE A 104 -7.27 0.42 -11.43
N LEU A 105 -8.04 -0.67 -11.42
CA LEU A 105 -8.43 -1.45 -12.61
C LEU A 105 -9.95 -1.66 -12.67
N SER A 106 -10.52 -1.70 -13.87
CA SER A 106 -11.92 -2.08 -14.09
C SER A 106 -12.11 -3.59 -14.17
N ILE A 107 -13.36 -4.06 -14.20
CA ILE A 107 -13.66 -5.48 -14.49
C ILE A 107 -13.13 -5.89 -15.86
N ALA A 108 -13.22 -5.01 -16.86
CA ALA A 108 -12.75 -5.30 -18.21
C ALA A 108 -11.22 -5.50 -18.23
N ASP A 109 -10.48 -4.59 -17.60
CA ASP A 109 -9.02 -4.69 -17.51
C ASP A 109 -8.60 -5.94 -16.75
N LEU A 110 -9.26 -6.24 -15.62
CA LEU A 110 -8.98 -7.45 -14.85
C LEU A 110 -9.29 -8.72 -15.65
N SER A 111 -10.39 -8.75 -16.40
CA SER A 111 -10.73 -9.88 -17.27
C SER A 111 -9.66 -10.13 -18.33
N GLU A 112 -9.20 -9.06 -18.99
CA GLU A 112 -8.14 -9.14 -20.00
C GLU A 112 -6.81 -9.61 -19.39
N LEU A 113 -6.37 -8.96 -18.30
CA LEU A 113 -5.06 -9.19 -17.69
C LEU A 113 -4.96 -10.53 -16.95
N THR A 114 -6.07 -11.08 -16.46
CA THR A 114 -6.11 -12.36 -15.74
C THR A 114 -6.60 -13.53 -16.60
N ASN A 115 -7.07 -13.25 -17.83
CA ASN A 115 -7.74 -14.20 -18.71
C ASN A 115 -8.95 -14.90 -18.05
N LEU A 116 -9.68 -14.17 -17.20
CA LEU A 116 -10.88 -14.63 -16.51
C LEU A 116 -12.12 -13.99 -17.13
N ASN A 117 -13.20 -14.77 -17.25
CA ASN A 117 -14.44 -14.20 -17.77
C ASN A 117 -15.01 -13.12 -16.81
N PRO A 118 -15.70 -12.08 -17.32
CA PRO A 118 -16.18 -10.96 -16.51
C PRO A 118 -17.10 -11.35 -15.34
N LYS A 119 -17.88 -12.43 -15.48
CA LYS A 119 -18.76 -12.93 -14.41
C LYS A 119 -17.95 -13.51 -13.26
N SER A 120 -16.89 -14.29 -13.56
CA SER A 120 -15.97 -14.79 -12.53
C SER A 120 -15.28 -13.63 -11.84
N VAL A 121 -14.74 -12.67 -12.59
CA VAL A 121 -14.08 -11.47 -12.03
C VAL A 121 -15.01 -10.73 -11.08
N SER A 122 -16.24 -10.41 -11.50
CA SER A 122 -17.22 -9.73 -10.65
C SER A 122 -17.56 -10.51 -9.39
N SER A 123 -17.71 -11.84 -9.50
CA SER A 123 -18.02 -12.70 -8.35
C SER A 123 -16.86 -12.75 -7.35
N ARG A 124 -15.62 -12.90 -7.83
CA ARG A 124 -14.42 -12.95 -6.98
C ARG A 124 -14.11 -11.60 -6.36
N LEU A 125 -14.31 -10.49 -7.09
CA LEU A 125 -14.20 -9.14 -6.51
C LEU A 125 -15.20 -8.96 -5.37
N SER A 126 -16.43 -9.44 -5.53
CA SER A 126 -17.44 -9.37 -4.46
C SER A 126 -17.01 -10.16 -3.21
N GLU A 127 -16.33 -11.30 -3.38
CA GLU A 127 -15.74 -12.06 -2.27
C GLU A 127 -14.56 -11.32 -1.64
N LEU A 128 -13.62 -10.81 -2.43
CA LEU A 128 -12.45 -10.07 -1.95
C LEU A 128 -12.85 -8.80 -1.19
N GLN A 129 -13.91 -8.12 -1.63
CA GLN A 129 -14.48 -6.95 -0.95
C GLN A 129 -15.10 -7.30 0.40
N LYS A 130 -15.76 -8.46 0.55
CA LYS A 130 -16.32 -8.89 1.84
C LYS A 130 -15.25 -9.04 2.93
N PHE A 131 -14.02 -9.38 2.53
CA PHE A 131 -12.87 -9.48 3.42
C PHE A 131 -11.99 -8.23 3.44
N CYS A 132 -12.45 -7.11 2.84
CA CYS A 132 -11.71 -5.86 2.75
C CYS A 132 -10.34 -5.95 2.04
N TYR A 133 -10.10 -6.99 1.23
CA TYR A 133 -8.85 -7.16 0.47
C TYR A 133 -8.78 -6.26 -0.77
N VAL A 134 -9.94 -5.86 -1.28
CA VAL A 134 -10.08 -4.99 -2.44
C VAL A 134 -11.09 -3.91 -2.13
N ASN A 135 -10.78 -2.67 -2.49
CA ASN A 135 -11.70 -1.55 -2.46
C ASN A 135 -12.28 -1.30 -3.84
N LYS A 136 -13.58 -0.99 -3.87
CA LYS A 136 -14.28 -0.47 -5.04
C LYS A 136 -14.35 1.05 -4.95
N ASP A 137 -14.02 1.72 -6.03
CA ASP A 137 -14.00 3.17 -6.14
C ASP A 137 -14.73 3.62 -7.43
N ASN A 138 -15.26 4.83 -7.42
CA ASN A 138 -15.86 5.46 -8.59
C ASN A 138 -14.87 6.46 -9.17
N PHE A 139 -13.97 5.98 -10.02
CA PHE A 139 -12.96 6.81 -10.66
C PHE A 139 -13.41 7.19 -12.08
N ASN A 140 -13.46 8.48 -12.40
CA ASN A 140 -13.92 8.99 -13.70
C ASN A 140 -15.27 8.42 -14.16
N LYS A 141 -16.24 8.32 -13.23
CA LYS A 141 -17.59 7.74 -13.46
C LYS A 141 -17.59 6.26 -13.85
N LYS A 142 -16.47 5.56 -13.67
CA LYS A 142 -16.35 4.10 -13.87
C LYS A 142 -16.11 3.42 -12.53
N ILE A 143 -16.69 2.23 -12.39
CA ILE A 143 -16.43 1.36 -11.25
C ILE A 143 -15.05 0.75 -11.44
N MET A 144 -14.15 1.04 -10.50
CA MET A 144 -12.77 0.55 -10.51
C MET A 144 -12.42 -0.08 -9.16
N PHE A 145 -11.34 -0.86 -9.15
CA PHE A 145 -10.92 -1.64 -8.00
C PHE A 145 -9.43 -1.44 -7.73
N LYS A 146 -9.04 -1.44 -6.46
CA LYS A 146 -7.64 -1.44 -6.02
C LYS A 146 -7.45 -2.39 -4.84
N ILE A 147 -6.26 -2.96 -4.72
CA ILE A 147 -5.90 -3.77 -3.55
C ILE A 147 -5.75 -2.88 -2.31
N THR A 148 -6.05 -3.42 -1.14
CA THR A 148 -5.82 -2.77 0.17
C THR A 148 -4.57 -3.32 0.83
N THR A 149 -4.06 -2.66 1.88
CA THR A 149 -2.96 -3.21 2.70
C THR A 149 -3.32 -4.57 3.31
N GLN A 150 -4.58 -4.79 3.68
CA GLN A 150 -5.07 -6.11 4.13
C GLN A 150 -5.04 -7.16 3.02
N GLY A 151 -5.35 -6.76 1.78
CA GLY A 151 -5.25 -7.64 0.61
C GLY A 151 -3.81 -8.04 0.29
N ILE A 152 -2.85 -7.11 0.45
CA ILE A 152 -1.42 -7.39 0.29
C ILE A 152 -0.95 -8.39 1.35
N ASN A 153 -1.27 -8.14 2.62
CA ASN A 153 -0.94 -9.06 3.72
C ASN A 153 -1.57 -10.45 3.52
N TRP A 154 -2.81 -10.51 3.05
CA TRP A 154 -3.46 -11.78 2.75
C TRP A 154 -2.77 -12.54 1.61
N LEU A 155 -2.37 -11.85 0.53
CA LEU A 155 -1.60 -12.46 -0.56
C LEU A 155 -0.27 -12.99 -0.07
N GLU A 156 0.45 -12.23 0.74
CA GLU A 156 1.72 -12.63 1.35
C GLU A 156 1.55 -13.97 2.09
N ILE A 157 0.64 -14.02 3.06
CA ILE A 157 0.39 -15.22 3.88
C ILE A 157 -0.11 -16.40 3.04
N THR A 158 -0.93 -16.15 2.02
CA THR A 158 -1.51 -17.22 1.18
C THR A 158 -0.47 -17.81 0.24
N LEU A 159 0.39 -16.97 -0.34
CA LEU A 159 1.38 -17.41 -1.32
C LEU A 159 2.63 -17.98 -0.67
N GLU A 160 3.01 -17.54 0.53
CA GLU A 160 4.10 -18.13 1.33
C GLU A 160 3.82 -19.58 1.73
N LYS A 161 2.57 -19.94 2.03
CA LYS A 161 2.17 -21.32 2.37
C LYS A 161 2.29 -22.31 1.21
N GLU A 162 2.46 -21.81 -0.01
CA GLU A 162 2.59 -22.59 -1.24
C GLU A 162 4.00 -22.48 -1.85
N MET A 163 4.96 -21.91 -1.12
CA MET A 163 6.40 -21.88 -1.45
C MET A 163 7.15 -22.88 -0.58
#